data_AF-A0A536DRC1-F1
#
_entry.id   AF-A0A536DRC1-F1
#
_cell.length_a   1.000
_cell.length_b   1.000
_cell.length_c   1.000
_cell.angle_alpha   90.00
_cell.angle_beta   90.00
_cell.angle_gamma   90.00
#
_symmetry.space_group_name_H-M   'P 1'
#
loop_
_entity.id
_entity.type
_entity.pdbx_description
1 polymer ?
#
loop_
_entity_poly.entity_id
_entity_poly.type
_entity_poly.pdbx_seq_one_letter_code
_entity_poly.pdbx_strand_id
1 'polypeptide(L)'
;MGRLVGKKLALLIVGEDEQGKDDVVVFTGIVRQDGRSLILERVEGPFALLDEWLERVQPVDNDVRDILLDSDFVLPLSIGNLPGGANTADFESTRLKWPKRGET
;
A
#
# COMPACT_ATOMS: atom_id res chain seq x y z
N MET A 1 6.05 -15.10 -7.85
CA MET A 1 6.94 -13.92 -7.65
C MET A 1 7.32 -13.19 -8.95
N GLY A 2 7.80 -13.86 -10.01
CA GLY A 2 8.31 -13.16 -11.22
C GLY A 2 7.31 -12.31 -12.04
N ARG A 3 6.00 -12.44 -11.83
CA ARG A 3 4.98 -11.72 -12.62
C ARG A 3 4.75 -10.26 -12.19
N LEU A 4 5.10 -9.92 -10.95
CA LEU A 4 4.89 -8.57 -10.40
C LEU A 4 6.06 -7.63 -10.66
N VAL A 5 7.30 -8.16 -10.74
CA VAL A 5 8.49 -7.33 -10.91
C VAL A 5 8.39 -6.48 -12.20
N GLY A 6 8.64 -5.18 -12.06
CA GLY A 6 8.53 -4.20 -13.14
C GLY A 6 7.11 -3.69 -13.40
N LYS A 7 6.10 -4.16 -12.66
CA LYS A 7 4.70 -3.74 -12.81
C LYS A 7 4.34 -2.62 -11.84
N LYS A 8 3.40 -1.79 -12.25
CA LYS A 8 2.84 -0.75 -11.39
C LYS A 8 1.82 -1.37 -10.46
N LEU A 9 2.01 -1.20 -9.16
CA LEU A 9 1.13 -1.73 -8.12
C LEU A 9 0.50 -0.57 -7.36
N ALA A 10 -0.82 -0.62 -7.21
CA ALA A 10 -1.58 0.22 -6.31
C ALA A 10 -1.67 -0.46 -4.93
N LEU A 11 -1.21 0.21 -3.89
CA LEU A 11 -1.45 -0.14 -2.51
C LEU A 11 -2.71 0.60 -2.05
N LEU A 12 -3.82 -0.12 -2.00
CA LEU A 12 -5.11 0.42 -1.55
C LEU A 12 -5.22 0.19 -0.04
N ILE A 13 -5.17 1.26 0.74
CA ILE A 13 -5.23 1.18 2.20
C ILE A 13 -6.55 1.76 2.68
N VAL A 14 -7.28 0.96 3.45
CA VAL A 14 -8.47 1.39 4.18
C VAL A 14 -8.12 1.54 5.66
N GLY A 15 -8.51 2.63 6.28
CA GLY A 15 -8.27 2.89 7.71
C GLY A 15 -9.37 3.78 8.28
N GLU A 16 -9.27 4.13 9.55
CA GLU A 16 -10.18 5.06 10.21
C GLU A 16 -9.54 6.45 10.29
N ASP A 17 -10.32 7.50 10.01
CA ASP A 17 -9.93 8.90 10.25
C ASP A 17 -10.03 9.28 11.74
N GLU A 18 -9.67 10.52 12.09
CA GLU A 18 -9.75 11.02 13.48
C GLU A 18 -11.18 11.00 14.07
N GLN A 19 -12.21 10.84 13.24
CA GLN A 19 -13.61 10.75 13.64
C GLN A 19 -14.12 9.29 13.67
N GLY A 20 -13.25 8.31 13.44
CA GLY A 20 -13.59 6.89 13.40
C GLY A 20 -14.36 6.49 12.14
N LYS A 21 -14.26 7.26 11.06
CA LYS A 21 -14.90 6.95 9.77
C LYS A 21 -13.90 6.30 8.82
N ASP A 22 -14.37 5.31 8.06
CA ASP A 22 -13.59 4.71 6.97
C ASP A 22 -13.08 5.78 6.00
N ASP A 23 -11.77 5.81 5.84
CA ASP A 23 -11.06 6.60 4.85
C ASP A 23 -10.16 5.68 4.01
N VAL A 24 -9.94 6.08 2.75
CA VAL A 24 -9.25 5.25 1.76
C VAL A 24 -8.15 6.07 1.09
N VAL A 25 -6.97 5.49 1.01
CA VAL A 25 -5.82 6.07 0.30
C VAL A 25 -5.23 5.07 -0.68
N VAL A 26 -4.79 5.58 -1.83
CA VAL A 26 -4.07 4.81 -2.84
C VAL A 26 -2.64 5.33 -2.94
N PHE A 27 -1.67 4.46 -2.68
CA PHE A 27 -0.27 4.72 -3.04
C PHE A 27 0.10 3.90 -4.25
N THR A 28 0.99 4.40 -5.11
CA THR A 28 1.49 3.63 -6.24
C THR A 28 3.00 3.59 -6.29
N GLY A 29 3.53 2.60 -6.99
CA GLY A 29 4.95 2.43 -7.24
C GLY A 29 5.22 1.30 -8.22
N ILE A 30 6.50 1.07 -8.51
CA ILE A 30 6.94 -0.05 -9.34
C ILE A 30 7.46 -1.16 -8.44
N VAL A 31 6.96 -2.38 -8.62
CA VAL A 31 7.45 -3.52 -7.86
C VAL A 31 8.86 -3.87 -8.32
N ARG A 32 9.80 -3.94 -7.37
CA ARG A 32 11.18 -4.37 -7.61
C ARG A 32 11.55 -5.52 -6.70
N GLN A 33 12.53 -6.31 -7.14
CA GLN A 33 13.17 -7.31 -6.30
C GLN A 33 14.33 -6.66 -5.54
N ASP A 34 14.36 -6.85 -4.22
CA ASP A 34 15.45 -6.47 -3.34
C ASP A 34 15.94 -7.69 -2.56
N GLY A 35 17.07 -8.25 -3.00
CA GLY A 35 17.57 -9.54 -2.53
C GLY A 35 16.54 -10.67 -2.74
N ARG A 36 16.01 -11.19 -1.64
CA ARG A 36 15.00 -12.27 -1.63
C ARG A 36 13.55 -11.77 -1.50
N SER A 37 13.36 -10.49 -1.25
CA SER A 37 12.04 -9.90 -1.00
C SER A 37 11.61 -9.00 -2.15
N LEU A 38 10.32 -8.67 -2.18
CA LEU A 38 9.79 -7.65 -3.07
C LEU A 38 9.60 -6.34 -2.33
N ILE A 39 9.84 -5.24 -3.03
CA ILE A 39 9.56 -3.89 -2.55
C ILE A 39 8.68 -3.18 -3.57
N LEU A 40 7.87 -2.24 -3.09
CA LEU A 40 7.24 -1.22 -3.90
C LEU A 40 8.16 0.00 -3.92
N GLU A 41 8.82 0.25 -5.04
CA GLU A 41 9.68 1.42 -5.23
C GLU A 41 8.81 2.66 -5.53
N ARG A 42 8.97 3.70 -4.71
CA ARG A 42 8.18 4.95 -4.76
C ARG A 42 9.11 6.15 -4.54
N VAL A 43 8.63 7.34 -4.88
CA VAL A 43 9.39 8.60 -4.75
C VAL A 43 9.70 8.92 -3.28
N GLU A 44 8.76 8.66 -2.38
CA GLU A 44 8.87 8.89 -0.93
C GLU A 44 9.75 7.84 -0.24
N GLY A 45 10.13 6.79 -0.96
CA GLY A 45 10.96 5.69 -0.49
C GLY A 45 10.32 4.31 -0.67
N PRO A 46 11.14 3.26 -0.62
CA PRO A 46 10.68 1.89 -0.80
C PRO A 46 9.73 1.46 0.32
N PHE A 47 8.76 0.64 -0.02
CA PHE A 47 7.85 -0.02 0.93
C PHE A 47 8.00 -1.53 0.78
N ALA A 48 8.30 -2.24 1.87
CA ALA A 48 8.47 -3.69 1.83
C ALA A 48 7.14 -4.39 1.58
N LEU A 49 7.12 -5.33 0.63
CA LEU A 49 5.97 -6.21 0.40
C LEU A 49 6.24 -7.53 1.12
N LEU A 50 5.46 -7.80 2.17
CA LEU A 50 5.57 -9.04 2.93
C LEU A 50 5.07 -10.22 2.09
N ASP A 51 5.70 -11.38 2.25
CA ASP A 51 5.40 -12.57 1.44
C ASP A 51 3.94 -13.01 1.61
N GLU A 52 3.40 -12.92 2.83
CA GLU A 52 1.99 -13.24 3.12
C GLU A 52 0.99 -12.30 2.43
N TRP A 53 1.41 -11.10 2.01
CA TRP A 53 0.55 -10.17 1.27
C TRP A 53 0.52 -10.46 -0.22
N LEU A 54 1.53 -11.14 -0.76
CA LEU A 54 1.65 -11.38 -2.19
C LEU A 54 0.50 -12.23 -2.74
N GLU A 55 -0.07 -13.11 -1.92
CA GLU A 55 -1.25 -13.91 -2.28
C GLU A 55 -2.53 -13.07 -2.42
N ARG A 56 -2.56 -11.87 -1.82
CA ARG A 56 -3.69 -10.92 -1.89
C ARG A 56 -3.61 -9.98 -3.09
N VAL A 57 -2.50 -9.97 -3.83
CA VAL A 57 -2.31 -9.09 -4.98
C VAL A 57 -3.20 -9.56 -6.13
N GLN A 58 -3.99 -8.64 -6.69
CA GLN A 58 -4.95 -8.92 -7.76
C GLN A 58 -4.66 -8.04 -8.98
N PRO A 59 -4.90 -8.51 -10.21
CA PRO A 59 -4.87 -7.64 -11.38
C PRO A 59 -5.96 -6.56 -11.27
N VAL A 60 -5.68 -5.37 -11.77
CA VAL A 60 -6.66 -4.27 -11.79
C VAL A 60 -7.62 -4.44 -12.97
N ASP A 61 -8.91 -4.47 -12.66
CA ASP A 61 -9.98 -4.43 -13.66
C ASP A 61 -9.97 -3.10 -14.42
N ASN A 62 -10.23 -3.16 -15.73
CA ASN A 62 -10.14 -1.97 -16.60
C ASN A 62 -11.08 -0.84 -16.13
N ASP A 63 -12.24 -1.19 -15.57
CA ASP A 63 -13.26 -0.22 -15.16
C ASP A 63 -12.82 0.67 -13.99
N VAL A 64 -11.84 0.23 -13.19
CA VAL A 64 -11.32 0.96 -12.03
C VAL A 64 -9.85 1.36 -12.17
N ARG A 65 -9.25 1.13 -13.36
CA ARG A 65 -7.83 1.41 -13.60
C ARG A 65 -7.48 2.87 -13.41
N ASP A 66 -8.32 3.78 -13.89
CA ASP A 66 -8.09 5.22 -13.77
C ASP A 66 -8.11 5.66 -12.29
N ILE A 67 -9.01 5.08 -11.49
CA ILE A 67 -9.12 5.33 -10.04
C ILE A 67 -7.87 4.83 -9.31
N LEU A 68 -7.29 3.72 -9.77
CA LEU A 68 -6.05 3.13 -9.24
C LEU A 68 -4.80 3.64 -9.96
N LEU A 69 -4.89 4.84 -10.55
CA LEU A 69 -3.78 5.58 -11.13
C LEU A 69 -3.01 4.74 -12.17
N ASP A 70 -3.71 4.08 -13.09
CA ASP A 70 -3.13 3.29 -14.18
C ASP A 70 -2.28 2.09 -13.72
N SER A 71 -2.55 1.56 -12.53
CA SER A 71 -1.80 0.41 -12.01
C SER A 71 -2.18 -0.90 -12.72
N ASP A 72 -1.21 -1.80 -12.88
CA ASP A 72 -1.43 -3.15 -13.40
C ASP A 72 -2.08 -4.07 -12.35
N PHE A 73 -1.71 -3.86 -11.08
CA PHE A 73 -2.12 -4.68 -9.93
C PHE A 73 -2.56 -3.82 -8.76
N VAL A 74 -3.34 -4.41 -7.86
CA VAL A 74 -3.77 -3.82 -6.59
C VAL A 74 -3.47 -4.77 -5.43
N LEU A 75 -2.97 -4.21 -4.32
CA LEU A 75 -2.86 -4.86 -3.03
C LEU A 75 -3.77 -4.13 -2.04
N PRO A 76 -4.93 -4.70 -1.68
CA PRO A 76 -5.80 -4.13 -0.66
C PRO A 76 -5.29 -4.48 0.74
N LEU A 77 -5.10 -3.48 1.59
CA LEU A 77 -4.75 -3.60 3.01
C LEU A 77 -5.74 -2.79 3.86
N SER A 78 -5.89 -3.19 5.12
CA SER A 78 -6.66 -2.46 6.13
C SER A 78 -5.77 -2.18 7.33
N ILE A 79 -5.77 -0.95 7.83
CA ILE A 79 -5.10 -0.57 9.07
C ILE A 79 -6.15 -0.54 10.18
N GLY A 80 -5.93 -1.38 11.21
CA GLY A 80 -6.74 -1.38 12.41
C GLY A 80 -6.15 -0.48 13.50
N ASN A 81 -6.95 -0.23 14.53
CA ASN A 81 -6.51 0.51 15.71
C ASN A 81 -5.36 -0.22 16.42
N LEU A 82 -4.39 0.56 16.91
CA LEU A 82 -3.34 0.01 17.77
C LEU A 82 -3.96 -0.52 19.07
N PRO A 83 -3.55 -1.71 19.55
CA PRO A 83 -4.03 -2.21 20.83
C PRO A 83 -3.63 -1.27 21.97
N GLY A 84 -4.49 -1.14 22.98
CA GLY A 84 -4.25 -0.26 24.11
C GLY A 84 -2.92 -0.57 24.80
N GLY A 85 -2.06 0.45 24.92
CA GLY A 85 -0.72 0.33 25.50
C GLY A 85 0.40 0.03 24.51
N ALA A 86 0.10 -0.14 23.21
CA ALA A 86 1.13 -0.24 22.18
C ALA A 86 1.87 1.10 22.02
N ASN A 87 3.21 1.04 21.94
CA ASN A 87 4.04 2.20 21.64
C ASN A 87 4.36 2.21 20.15
N THR A 88 4.12 3.33 19.46
CA THR A 88 4.43 3.49 18.03
C THR A 88 5.91 3.27 17.71
N ALA A 89 6.79 3.44 18.70
CA ALA A 89 8.23 3.17 18.55
C ALA A 89 8.56 1.68 18.35
N ASP A 90 7.64 0.77 18.67
CA ASP A 90 7.83 -0.68 18.51
C ASP A 90 7.55 -1.15 17.08
N PHE A 91 7.07 -0.26 16.20
CA PHE A 91 6.70 -0.57 14.83
C PHE A 91 7.71 0.01 13.83
N GLU A 92 7.98 -0.75 12.78
CA GLU A 92 8.81 -0.27 11.67
C GLU A 92 8.07 0.80 10.87
N SER A 93 8.79 1.87 10.51
CA SER A 93 8.20 2.93 9.69
C SER A 93 8.04 2.48 8.24
N THR A 94 6.79 2.48 7.78
CA THR A 94 6.44 2.22 6.37
C THR A 94 6.70 3.41 5.44
N ARG A 95 6.99 4.59 6.03
CA ARG A 95 7.06 5.90 5.35
C ARG A 95 5.78 6.29 4.59
N LEU A 96 4.69 5.54 4.75
CA LEU A 96 3.38 5.92 4.27
C LEU A 96 2.88 7.07 5.13
N LYS A 97 2.36 8.10 4.48
CA LYS A 97 1.71 9.22 5.16
C LYS A 97 0.31 9.32 4.61
N TRP A 98 -0.66 9.31 5.51
CA TRP A 98 -2.03 9.61 5.12
C TRP A 98 -2.06 11.04 4.55
N PRO A 99 -2.58 11.26 3.34
CA PRO A 99 -2.63 12.59 2.74
C PRO A 99 -3.53 13.49 3.60
N LYS A 100 -3.16 14.77 3.70
CA LYS A 100 -4.04 15.72 4.37
C LYS A 100 -5.22 15.99 3.46
N ARG A 101 -6.40 16.12 4.06
CA ARG A 101 -7.65 16.40 3.36
C ARG A 101 -7.50 17.66 2.48
N GLY A 102 -7.59 17.50 1.16
CA GLY A 102 -7.44 18.58 0.17
C GLY A 102 -6.19 18.53 -0.71
N GLU A 103 -5.29 17.57 -0.50
CA GLU A 103 -4.16 17.28 -1.38
C GLU A 103 -4.49 16.06 -2.26
N THR A 104 -5.19 16.28 -3.37
CA THR A 104 -5.39 15.29 -4.45
C THR A 104 -5.08 15.93 -5.78
#